data_AF-A0A4V3PD06-F1
#
_entry.id   AF-A0A4V3PD06-F1
#
_cell.length_a   1.000
_cell.length_b   1.000
_cell.length_c   1.000
_cell.angle_alpha   90.00
_cell.angle_beta   90.00
_cell.angle_gamma   90.00
#
_symmetry.space_group_name_H-M   'P 1'
#
loop_
_entity.id
_entity.type
_entity.pdbx_description
1 polymer ?
#
loop_
_entity_poly.entity_id
_entity_poly.type
_entity_poly.pdbx_seq_one_letter_code
_entity_poly.pdbx_strand_id
1 'polypeptide(L)' 'MTATAAIEAVWRIEQPKLTARLARTLRDVGLAEEIAQDAFVLALERWPRDGIPRNP' A
#
# COMPACT_ATOMS: atom_id res chain seq x y z
N MET A 1 -1.85 -20.40 3.66
CA MET A 1 -1.43 -19.01 3.34
C MET A 1 -0.49 -18.55 4.42
N THR A 2 0.72 -18.10 4.05
CA THR A 2 1.61 -17.40 4.99
C THR A 2 1.08 -15.99 5.23
N ALA A 3 1.46 -15.36 6.35
CA ALA A 3 1.09 -13.97 6.64
C ALA A 3 1.51 -13.02 5.50
N THR A 4 2.70 -13.23 4.91
CA THR A 4 3.20 -12.49 3.76
C THR A 4 2.29 -12.60 2.53
N ALA A 5 1.82 -13.81 2.19
CA ALA A 5 0.93 -14.01 1.05
C ALA A 5 -0.45 -13.34 1.26
N ALA A 6 -0.92 -13.26 2.51
CA ALA A 6 -2.16 -12.55 2.84
C ALA A 6 -1.98 -11.02 2.71
N ILE A 7 -0.84 -10.50 3.15
CA ILE A 7 -0.46 -9.08 3.02
C ILE A 7 -0.36 -8.68 1.54
N GLU A 8 0.33 -9.49 0.73
CA GLU A 8 0.44 -9.25 -0.72
C GLU A 8 -0.92 -9.24 -1.43
N ALA A 9 -1.82 -10.14 -1.04
CA ALA A 9 -3.16 -10.23 -1.61
C ALA A 9 -4.02 -8.99 -1.29
N VAL A 10 -4.02 -8.55 -0.02
CA VAL A 10 -4.73 -7.32 0.40
C VAL A 10 -4.16 -6.11 -0.33
N TRP A 11 -2.84 -6.00 -0.39
CA TRP A 11 -2.17 -4.88 -1.04
C TRP A 11 -2.50 -4.78 -2.53
N ARG A 12 -2.49 -5.90 -3.26
CA ARG A 12 -2.76 -5.92 -4.71
C ARG A 12 -4.16 -5.42 -5.07
N ILE A 13 -5.09 -5.45 -4.10
CA ILE A 13 -6.45 -4.92 -4.23
C ILE A 13 -6.52 -3.43 -3.87
N GLU A 14 -5.78 -2.98 -2.85
CA GLU A 14 -5.87 -1.62 -2.33
C GLU A 14 -4.89 -0.63 -3.00
N GLN A 15 -3.74 -1.08 -3.48
CA GLN A 15 -2.72 -0.23 -4.12
C GLN A 15 -3.28 0.64 -5.25
N PRO A 16 -4.02 0.10 -6.25
CA PRO A 16 -4.50 0.93 -7.36
C PRO A 16 -5.46 2.03 -6.89
N LYS A 17 -6.23 1.76 -5.82
CA LYS A 17 -7.16 2.72 -5.21
C LYS A 17 -6.40 3.81 -4.46
N LEU A 18 -5.37 3.44 -3.71
CA LEU A 18 -4.49 4.37 -3.00
C LEU A 18 -3.79 5.31 -3.98
N THR A 19 -3.12 4.75 -5.01
CA THR A 19 -2.44 5.54 -6.04
C THR A 19 -3.41 6.45 -6.77
N ALA A 20 -4.59 5.98 -7.17
CA ALA A 20 -5.60 6.82 -7.82
C ALA A 20 -6.08 7.97 -6.92
N ARG A 21 -6.25 7.72 -5.62
CA ARG A 21 -6.63 8.74 -4.64
C ARG A 21 -5.51 9.77 -4.46
N LEU A 22 -4.26 9.32 -4.36
CA LEU A 22 -3.08 10.19 -4.24
C LEU A 22 -2.90 11.04 -5.49
N ALA A 23 -2.94 10.43 -6.68
CA ALA A 23 -2.83 11.13 -7.95
C ALA A 23 -3.91 12.22 -8.10
N ARG A 24 -5.15 11.93 -7.70
CA ARG A 24 -6.22 12.94 -7.71
C ARG A 24 -5.97 14.10 -6.73
N THR A 25 -5.38 13.81 -5.58
CA THR A 25 -5.16 14.81 -4.52
C THR A 25 -3.95 15.69 -4.83
N LEU A 26 -2.86 15.06 -5.28
CA LEU A 26 -1.58 15.69 -5.56
C LEU A 26 -1.55 16.34 -6.95
N ARG A 27 -2.47 15.93 -7.84
CA ARG A 27 -2.47 16.29 -9.28
C ARG A 27 -1.16 15.98 -9.99
N ASP A 28 -0.46 14.99 -9.48
CA ASP A 28 0.82 14.50 -9.98
C ASP A 28 0.82 12.98 -9.82
N VAL A 29 0.89 12.27 -10.94
CA VAL A 29 0.87 10.80 -10.96
C VAL A 29 2.22 10.24 -10.55
N GLY A 30 3.33 10.88 -10.95
CA GLY A 30 4.67 10.41 -10.60
C GLY A 30 4.91 10.49 -9.10
N LEU A 31 4.60 11.65 -8.51
CA LEU A 31 4.71 11.82 -7.05
C LEU A 31 3.76 10.88 -6.28
N ALA A 32 2.56 10.62 -6.81
CA ALA A 32 1.64 9.68 -6.21
C ALA A 32 2.16 8.23 -6.22
N GLU A 33 2.83 7.83 -7.31
CA GLU A 33 3.45 6.51 -7.42
C GLU A 33 4.64 6.36 -6.46
N GLU A 34 5.51 7.38 -6.36
CA GLU A 34 6.62 7.38 -5.40
C GLU A 34 6.13 7.21 -3.96
N ILE A 35 5.14 8.00 -3.53
CA ILE A 35 4.55 7.89 -2.19
C ILE A 35 3.88 6.53 -1.97
N ALA A 36 3.18 5.99 -2.97
CA ALA A 36 2.54 4.68 -2.87
C ALA A 36 3.57 3.54 -2.74
N GLN A 37 4.72 3.67 -3.40
CA GLN A 37 5.83 2.71 -3.32
C GLN A 37 6.51 2.77 -1.94
N ASP A 38 6.78 3.95 -1.40
CA ASP A 38 7.36 4.10 -0.06
C ASP A 38 6.43 3.52 1.02
N ALA A 39 5.13 3.79 0.90
CA ALA A 39 4.12 3.21 1.79
C ALA A 39 4.09 1.67 1.71
N PHE A 40 4.30 1.10 0.52
CA PHE A 40 4.36 -0.35 0.33
C PHE A 40 5.54 -0.98 1.05
N VAL A 41 6.74 -0.40 0.90
CA VAL A 41 7.95 -0.89 1.58
C VAL A 41 7.73 -0.90 3.08
N LEU A 42 7.19 0.20 3.63
CA LEU A 42 6.90 0.31 5.06
C LEU A 42 5.87 -0.72 5.55
N ALA A 43 4.84 -0.99 4.75
CA ALA A 43 3.83 -1.99 5.06
C ALA A 43 4.40 -3.41 5.11
N LEU A 44 5.25 -3.78 4.14
CA LEU A 44 5.93 -5.09 4.13
C LEU A 44 6.88 -5.26 5.32
N GLU A 45 7.51 -4.20 5.80
CA GLU A 45 8.38 -4.26 6.97
C GLU A 45 7.60 -4.38 8.28
N ARG A 46 6.50 -3.64 8.42
CA ARG A 46 5.76 -3.50 9.69
C ARG A 46 4.66 -4.53 9.87
N TRP A 47 3.83 -4.76 8.86
CA TRP A 47 2.62 -5.58 9.01
C TRP A 47 2.87 -7.05 9.38
N PRO A 48 3.98 -7.70 8.99
CA PRO A 48 4.29 -9.04 9.49
C PRO A 48 4.48 -9.10 11.02
N ARG A 49 4.87 -7.99 11.65
CA ARG A 49 5.11 -7.89 13.10
C ARG A 49 3.89 -7.33 13.83
N ASP A 50 3.30 -6.26 13.29
CA ASP A 50 2.26 -5.46 13.95
C ASP A 50 0.84 -5.86 13.52
N GLY A 51 0.71 -6.71 12.49
CA GLY A 51 -0.54 -7.07 11.84
C GLY A 51 -0.97 -6.07 10.76
N ILE A 52 -1.96 -6.47 9.94
CA ILE A 52 -2.55 -5.60 8.92
C ILE A 52 -3.53 -4.64 9.61
N PRO A 53 -3.42 -3.31 9.42
CA PRO A 53 -4.35 -2.35 9.99
C PRO A 53 -5.74 -2.48 9.37
N ARG A 54 -6.77 -1.99 10.08
CA ARG A 54 -8.17 -2.04 9.61
C ARG A 54 -8.41 -1.24 8.32
N ASN A 55 -7.58 -0.23 8.05
CA ASN A 55 -7.59 0.56 6.83
C ASN A 55 -6.18 0.53 6.20
N PRO A 56 -5.86 -0.53 5.45
CA PRO A 56 -4.57 -0.74 4.79
C PRO A 56 -4.36 0.17 3.58
#